data_AF-A0A9P8UHS2-F1
#
_entry.id   AF-A0A9P8UHS2-F1
#
_cell.length_a   1.000
_cell.length_b   1.000
_cell.length_c   1.000
_cell.angle_alpha   90.00
_cell.angle_beta   90.00
_cell.angle_gamma   90.00
#
_symmetry.space_group_name_H-M   'P 1'
#
loop_
_entity.id
_entity.type
_entity.pdbx_description
1 polymer ?
#
loop_
_entity_poly.entity_id
_entity_poly.type
_entity_poly.pdbx_seq_one_letter_code
_entity_poly.pdbx_strand_id
1 'polypeptide(L)'
;MCKSKSASIILAPTMCIHRHPLGGKDFQSFSEDPYLTGRLAAAHVKGLQSRRIGASPKHFVANDQETKSFKVNVQIDARALREIYLLPFQMVVRDANPWCMMTAYNKVNGTHCDTSKDLLIDINRKE
;
A
#
# COMPACT_ATOMS: atom_id res chain seq x y z
N MET A 1 -21.79 -0.52 8.03
CA MET A 1 -21.84 -0.84 6.59
C MET A 1 -21.27 -2.22 6.25
N CYS A 2 -20.05 -2.59 6.66
CA CYS A 2 -19.49 -3.91 6.30
C CYS A 2 -20.26 -5.08 6.91
N LYS A 3 -20.55 -5.02 8.21
CA LYS A 3 -21.35 -6.02 8.91
C LYS A 3 -22.76 -6.17 8.32
N SER A 4 -23.41 -5.05 8.00
CA SER A 4 -24.75 -5.08 7.38
C SER A 4 -24.74 -5.62 5.95
N LYS A 5 -23.59 -5.61 5.27
CA LYS A 5 -23.41 -6.17 3.93
C LYS A 5 -22.70 -7.52 3.93
N SER A 6 -22.50 -8.13 5.10
CA SER A 6 -21.75 -9.39 5.27
C SER A 6 -20.35 -9.38 4.63
N ALA A 7 -19.71 -8.22 4.57
CA ALA A 7 -18.36 -8.08 4.02
C ALA A 7 -17.31 -8.29 5.12
N SER A 8 -16.45 -9.29 4.93
CA SER A 8 -15.39 -9.65 5.90
C SER A 8 -14.14 -8.79 5.79
N ILE A 9 -13.86 -8.24 4.61
CA ILE A 9 -12.65 -7.45 4.31
C ILE A 9 -13.04 -6.18 3.57
N ILE A 10 -12.43 -5.05 3.94
CA ILE A 10 -12.49 -3.80 3.17
C ILE A 10 -11.19 -3.65 2.39
N LEU A 11 -11.31 -3.28 1.11
CA LEU A 11 -10.18 -2.99 0.22
C LEU A 11 -9.61 -1.59 0.50
N ALA A 12 -9.13 -1.38 1.72
CA ALA A 12 -8.63 -0.12 2.26
C ALA A 12 -7.61 -0.39 3.41
N PRO A 13 -6.75 0.59 3.76
CA PRO A 13 -6.65 1.93 3.17
C PRO A 13 -5.82 1.97 1.87
N THR A 14 -6.09 2.97 1.02
CA THR A 14 -5.13 3.36 -0.01
C THR A 14 -4.05 4.22 0.65
N MET A 15 -2.79 3.89 0.42
CA MET A 15 -1.64 4.49 1.11
C MET A 15 -0.43 4.62 0.17
N CYS A 16 -0.71 4.80 -1.13
CA CYS A 16 0.28 5.24 -2.10
C CYS A 16 0.72 6.67 -1.76
N ILE A 17 1.96 7.03 -2.09
CA ILE A 17 2.54 8.33 -1.76
C ILE A 17 2.03 9.36 -2.77
N HIS A 18 1.67 10.56 -2.32
CA HIS A 18 1.35 11.67 -3.22
C HIS A 18 2.63 12.19 -3.88
N ARG A 19 3.13 11.46 -4.89
CA ARG A 19 4.37 11.80 -5.59
C ARG A 19 4.21 13.08 -6.42
N HIS A 20 3.02 13.33 -6.96
CA HIS A 20 2.74 14.47 -7.82
C HIS A 20 1.27 14.89 -7.65
N PRO A 21 0.94 16.19 -7.59
CA PRO A 21 -0.44 16.68 -7.37
C PRO A 21 -1.45 16.35 -8.49
N LEU A 22 -1.02 15.65 -9.54
CA LEU A 22 -1.88 15.20 -10.65
C LEU A 22 -2.24 13.71 -10.52
N GLY A 23 -1.94 13.10 -9.37
CA GLY A 23 -2.30 11.72 -9.08
C GLY A 23 -3.81 11.57 -9.03
N GLY A 24 -4.40 10.87 -10.01
CA GLY A 24 -5.85 10.71 -10.13
C GLY A 24 -6.52 9.96 -8.97
N LYS A 25 -5.73 9.35 -8.06
CA LYS A 25 -6.22 8.64 -6.87
C LYS A 25 -5.72 9.22 -5.55
N ASP A 26 -5.05 10.38 -5.56
CA ASP A 26 -4.52 10.99 -4.33
C ASP A 26 -5.62 11.30 -3.32
N PHE A 27 -6.85 11.57 -3.78
CA PHE A 27 -8.02 11.77 -2.91
C PHE A 27 -8.36 10.58 -2.01
N GLN A 28 -7.86 9.37 -2.30
CA GLN A 28 -8.04 8.17 -1.47
C GLN A 28 -6.82 7.85 -0.61
N SER A 29 -5.68 8.46 -0.89
CA SER A 29 -4.42 8.31 -0.16
C SER A 29 -4.31 9.38 0.92
N PHE A 30 -3.26 9.32 1.74
CA PHE A 30 -3.12 10.17 2.92
C PHE A 30 -2.23 11.40 2.69
N SER A 31 -0.98 11.21 2.26
CA SER A 31 0.02 12.27 2.21
C SER A 31 1.17 11.97 1.25
N GLU A 32 1.96 12.99 0.96
CA GLU A 32 3.32 12.86 0.39
C GLU A 32 4.33 12.38 1.44
N ASP A 33 4.07 12.61 2.73
CA ASP A 33 4.95 12.18 3.82
C ASP A 33 4.72 10.70 4.18
N PRO A 34 5.77 9.85 4.13
CA PRO A 34 5.61 8.42 4.37
C PRO A 34 5.31 8.09 5.84
N TYR A 35 5.82 8.88 6.78
CA TYR A 35 5.59 8.65 8.20
C TYR A 35 4.12 8.91 8.58
N LEU A 36 3.58 10.05 8.16
CA LEU A 36 2.19 10.43 8.35
C LEU A 36 1.26 9.41 7.70
N THR A 37 1.56 9.03 6.45
CA THR A 37 0.82 7.99 5.72
C THR A 37 0.80 6.67 6.49
N GLY A 38 1.95 6.20 6.97
CA GLY A 38 2.06 4.98 7.77
C GLY A 38 1.29 5.04 9.09
N ARG A 39 1.37 6.15 9.83
CA ARG A 39 0.65 6.34 11.10
C ARG A 39 -0.86 6.30 10.92
N LEU A 40 -1.39 7.02 9.92
CA LEU A 40 -2.81 7.06 9.62
C LEU A 40 -3.31 5.72 9.09
N ALA A 41 -2.56 5.08 8.20
CA ALA A 41 -2.90 3.76 7.68
C ALA A 41 -2.94 2.70 8.79
N ALA A 42 -1.96 2.68 9.70
CA ALA A 42 -1.93 1.74 10.82
C ALA A 42 -3.11 1.94 11.77
N ALA A 43 -3.47 3.20 12.07
CA ALA A 43 -4.66 3.51 12.86
C ALA A 43 -5.95 3.05 12.17
N HIS A 44 -6.05 3.24 10.85
CA HIS A 44 -7.18 2.79 10.04
C HIS A 44 -7.34 1.26 10.11
N VAL A 45 -6.25 0.52 9.89
CA VAL A 45 -6.24 -0.95 9.97
C VAL A 45 -6.64 -1.44 11.35
N LYS A 46 -6.07 -0.86 12.42
CA LYS A 46 -6.47 -1.18 13.80
C LYS A 46 -7.96 -0.93 14.04
N GLY A 47 -8.48 0.18 13.57
CA GLY A 47 -9.89 0.53 13.69
C GLY A 47 -10.80 -0.53 13.07
N LEU A 48 -10.52 -0.94 11.83
CA LEU A 48 -11.28 -1.98 11.14
C LEU A 48 -11.17 -3.33 11.86
N GLN A 49 -9.95 -3.78 12.16
CA GLN A 49 -9.71 -5.11 12.73
C GLN A 49 -10.22 -5.23 14.17
N SER A 50 -10.27 -4.13 14.95
CA SER A 50 -10.90 -4.10 16.27
C SER A 50 -12.40 -4.46 16.24
N ARG A 51 -13.05 -4.24 15.10
CA ARG A 51 -14.46 -4.57 14.88
C ARG A 51 -14.66 -5.93 14.21
N ARG A 52 -13.60 -6.74 14.09
CA ARG A 52 -13.55 -8.03 13.37
C ARG A 52 -13.84 -7.88 11.87
N ILE A 53 -13.33 -6.81 11.25
CA ILE A 53 -13.35 -6.60 9.81
C ILE A 53 -11.91 -6.48 9.32
N GLY A 54 -11.52 -7.28 8.34
CA GLY A 54 -10.18 -7.26 7.77
C GLY A 54 -9.93 -5.99 6.96
N ALA A 55 -8.69 -5.51 7.01
CA ALA A 55 -8.21 -4.46 6.12
C ALA A 55 -7.33 -5.07 5.02
N SER A 56 -7.28 -4.40 3.88
CA SER A 56 -6.39 -4.72 2.76
C SER A 56 -5.67 -3.44 2.33
N PRO A 57 -4.55 -3.09 2.98
CA PRO A 57 -3.75 -1.94 2.63
C PRO A 57 -3.24 -2.07 1.18
N LYS A 58 -3.32 -0.97 0.42
CA LYS A 58 -3.06 -0.96 -1.02
C LYS A 58 -2.44 0.36 -1.50
N HIS A 59 -1.75 0.41 -2.64
CA HIS A 59 -1.37 -0.72 -3.50
C HIS A 59 0.13 -0.94 -3.33
N PHE A 60 0.52 -2.17 -2.99
CA PHE A 60 1.91 -2.53 -2.74
C PHE A 60 2.63 -2.86 -4.07
N VAL A 61 3.49 -2.02 -4.64
CA VAL A 61 3.97 -0.71 -4.15
C VAL A 61 4.19 0.27 -5.32
N ALA A 62 4.33 1.57 -5.01
CA ALA A 62 4.66 2.63 -5.97
C ALA A 62 3.63 2.84 -7.10
N ASN A 63 2.35 2.67 -6.77
CA ASN A 63 1.24 2.93 -7.69
C ASN A 63 0.70 4.36 -7.50
N ASP A 64 1.55 5.35 -7.82
CA ASP A 64 1.26 6.78 -7.58
C ASP A 64 0.85 7.51 -8.86
N GLN A 65 0.71 6.78 -9.99
CA GLN A 65 0.24 7.32 -11.26
C GLN A 65 -0.84 6.44 -11.91
N GLU A 66 -1.89 7.08 -12.39
CA GLU A 66 -2.98 6.38 -13.08
C GLU A 66 -2.69 6.13 -14.55
N THR A 67 -1.94 7.05 -15.18
CA THR A 67 -1.56 6.96 -16.58
C THR A 67 -0.79 5.67 -16.83
N LYS A 68 -1.40 4.77 -17.62
CA LYS A 68 -0.81 3.46 -17.99
C LYS A 68 -0.41 2.63 -16.76
N SER A 69 -1.16 2.68 -15.67
CA SER A 69 -0.86 1.96 -14.41
C SER A 69 -0.59 0.45 -14.59
N PHE A 70 -1.21 -0.20 -15.58
CA PHE A 70 -0.95 -1.61 -15.92
C PHE A 70 0.35 -1.87 -16.68
N LYS A 71 0.98 -0.84 -17.26
CA LYS A 71 2.14 -0.99 -18.17
C LYS A 71 3.37 -0.22 -17.72
N VAL A 72 3.22 0.80 -16.86
CA VAL A 72 4.34 1.62 -16.43
C VAL A 72 5.34 0.78 -15.66
N ASN A 73 6.62 1.01 -15.96
CA ASN A 73 7.73 0.54 -15.17
C ASN A 73 8.32 1.69 -14.37
N VAL A 74 8.10 1.65 -13.06
CA VAL A 74 8.59 2.69 -12.15
C VAL A 74 10.03 2.36 -11.81
N GLN A 75 10.95 3.21 -12.27
CA GLN A 75 12.38 3.10 -11.98
C GLN A 75 12.67 3.91 -10.71
N ILE A 76 13.03 3.21 -9.63
CA ILE A 76 13.25 3.80 -8.30
C ILE A 76 14.52 3.18 -7.71
N ASP A 77 15.40 4.00 -7.17
CA ASP A 77 16.56 3.51 -6.44
C ASP A 77 16.15 2.83 -5.12
N ALA A 78 17.03 1.96 -4.61
CA ALA A 78 16.73 1.18 -3.42
C ALA A 78 16.45 2.05 -2.18
N ARG A 79 17.09 3.22 -2.07
CA ARG A 79 16.92 4.10 -0.92
C ARG A 79 15.54 4.74 -0.94
N ALA A 80 15.13 5.35 -2.04
CA ALA A 80 13.81 5.94 -2.17
C ALA A 80 12.71 4.88 -2.04
N LEU A 81 12.90 3.68 -2.61
CA LEU A 81 11.95 2.58 -2.46
C LEU A 81 11.73 2.22 -0.98
N ARG A 82 12.81 2.14 -0.19
CA ARG A 82 12.75 1.78 1.24
C ARG A 82 12.25 2.92 2.12
N GLU A 83 12.81 4.11 1.98
CA GLU A 83 12.55 5.25 2.87
C GLU A 83 11.19 5.92 2.60
N ILE A 84 10.71 5.90 1.35
CA ILE A 84 9.49 6.62 0.94
C ILE A 84 8.33 5.65 0.68
N TYR A 85 8.51 4.71 -0.25
CA TYR A 85 7.37 3.94 -0.76
C TYR A 85 7.01 2.73 0.11
N LEU A 86 8.00 2.04 0.68
CA LEU A 86 7.80 0.86 1.52
C LEU A 86 7.58 1.21 2.99
N LEU A 87 8.12 2.33 3.47
CA LEU A 87 8.02 2.73 4.88
C LEU A 87 6.57 2.72 5.42
N PRO A 88 5.55 3.26 4.71
CA PRO A 88 4.18 3.17 5.18
C PRO A 88 3.70 1.72 5.37
N PHE A 89 4.04 0.82 4.44
CA PHE A 89 3.65 -0.59 4.51
C PHE A 89 4.37 -1.31 5.65
N GLN A 90 5.67 -1.06 5.83
CA GLN A 90 6.43 -1.56 6.97
C GLN A 90 5.79 -1.15 8.30
N MET A 91 5.40 0.13 8.43
CA MET A 91 4.72 0.63 9.63
C MET A 91 3.37 -0.05 9.85
N VAL A 92 2.56 -0.25 8.80
CA VAL A 92 1.27 -0.93 8.91
C VAL A 92 1.44 -2.39 9.34
N VAL A 93 2.40 -3.11 8.76
CA VAL A 93 2.69 -4.51 9.14
C VAL A 93 3.14 -4.58 10.60
N ARG A 94 4.16 -3.80 10.97
CA ARG A 94 4.71 -3.76 12.33
C ARG A 94 3.68 -3.36 13.38
N ASP A 95 2.94 -2.29 13.12
CA ASP A 95 2.13 -1.64 14.15
C ASP A 95 0.71 -2.20 14.19
N ALA A 96 0.15 -2.70 13.08
CA ALA A 96 -1.27 -3.04 12.97
C ALA A 96 -1.58 -4.47 12.48
N ASN A 97 -0.59 -5.22 11.97
CA ASN A 97 -0.72 -6.61 11.51
C ASN A 97 -1.96 -6.84 10.61
N PRO A 98 -1.98 -6.30 9.39
CA PRO A 98 -3.13 -6.41 8.49
C PRO A 98 -3.36 -7.87 8.07
N TRP A 99 -4.62 -8.29 7.94
CA TRP A 99 -4.97 -9.66 7.54
C TRP A 99 -4.54 -10.00 6.10
N CYS A 100 -4.52 -9.01 5.22
CA CYS A 100 -4.11 -9.18 3.84
C CYS A 100 -3.52 -7.86 3.30
N MET A 101 -2.85 -7.93 2.15
CA MET A 101 -2.28 -6.79 1.46
C MET A 101 -2.60 -6.94 -0.03
N MET A 102 -2.82 -5.83 -0.73
CA MET A 102 -3.12 -5.81 -2.15
C MET A 102 -1.95 -5.24 -2.94
N THR A 103 -1.49 -5.99 -3.92
CA THR A 103 -0.40 -5.58 -4.81
C THR A 103 -0.83 -4.51 -5.80
N ALA A 104 0.15 -3.79 -6.32
CA ALA A 104 -0.01 -2.83 -7.40
C ALA A 104 0.04 -3.49 -8.78
N TYR A 105 -0.55 -2.83 -9.77
CA TYR A 105 -0.52 -3.30 -11.17
C TYR A 105 0.80 -3.02 -11.88
N ASN A 106 1.49 -1.94 -11.53
CA ASN A 106 2.70 -1.49 -12.22
C ASN A 106 3.88 -2.44 -12.01
N LYS A 107 4.90 -2.24 -12.85
CA LYS A 107 6.23 -2.78 -12.61
C LYS A 107 7.04 -1.86 -11.71
N VAL A 108 7.91 -2.43 -10.90
CA VAL A 108 8.97 -1.72 -10.18
C VAL A 108 10.28 -2.34 -10.62
N ASN A 109 11.18 -1.51 -11.15
CA ASN A 109 12.52 -1.93 -11.62
C ASN A 109 12.50 -3.16 -12.55
N GLY A 110 11.49 -3.27 -13.42
CA GLY A 110 11.40 -4.28 -14.49
C GLY A 110 10.39 -5.41 -14.26
N THR A 111 9.96 -5.65 -13.03
CA THR A 111 9.07 -6.77 -12.67
C THR A 111 7.73 -6.28 -12.11
N HIS A 112 6.62 -6.95 -12.46
CA HIS A 112 5.31 -6.59 -11.90
C HIS A 112 5.26 -6.88 -10.40
N CYS A 113 4.56 -6.03 -9.64
CA CYS A 113 4.52 -6.16 -8.18
C CYS A 113 3.87 -7.46 -7.71
N ASP A 114 2.92 -8.01 -8.47
CA ASP A 114 2.22 -9.26 -8.19
C ASP A 114 3.06 -10.53 -8.44
N THR A 115 4.17 -10.41 -9.16
CA THR A 115 5.06 -11.53 -9.54
C THR A 115 6.48 -11.34 -9.03
N SER A 116 6.78 -10.21 -8.37
CA SER A 116 8.09 -9.93 -7.80
C SER A 116 8.32 -10.74 -6.52
N LYS A 117 9.17 -11.76 -6.60
CA LYS A 117 9.63 -12.51 -5.42
C LYS A 117 10.29 -11.61 -4.38
N ASP A 118 11.12 -10.67 -4.85
CA ASP A 118 11.84 -9.74 -3.99
C ASP A 118 10.86 -8.91 -3.15
N LEU A 119 9.80 -8.35 -3.76
CA LEU A 119 8.79 -7.59 -3.04
C LEU A 119 7.91 -8.47 -2.14
N LEU A 120 7.38 -9.57 -2.68
CA LEU A 120 6.33 -10.35 -2.02
C LEU A 120 6.84 -11.30 -0.93
N ILE A 121 8.04 -11.83 -1.11
CA ILE A 121 8.61 -12.85 -0.24
C ILE A 121 9.77 -12.28 0.55
N ASP A 122 10.78 -11.74 -0.12
CA ASP A 122 12.00 -11.35 0.56
C ASP A 122 11.77 -10.11 1.44
N ILE A 123 11.14 -9.06 0.90
CA ILE A 123 10.81 -7.85 1.67
C ILE A 123 9.58 -8.05 2.56
N ASN A 124 8.44 -8.44 1.99
CA ASN A 124 7.18 -8.40 2.74
C ASN A 124 7.00 -9.55 3.77
N ARG A 125 7.83 -10.60 3.72
CA ARG A 125 7.69 -11.76 4.64
C ARG A 125 8.94 -12.06 5.46
N LYS A 126 10.14 -11.78 4.96
CA LYS A 126 11.39 -12.15 5.65
C LYS A 126 12.08 -10.99 6.34
N GLU A 127 11.70 -9.75 6.04
CA GLU A 127 12.17 -8.52 6.69
C GLU A 127 11.07 -7.88 7.53
#